data_AF-A0A099BWF7-F1
#
_entry.id   AF-A0A099BWF7-F1
#
_cell.length_a   1.000
_cell.length_b   1.000
_cell.length_c   1.000
_cell.angle_alpha   90.00
_cell.angle_beta   90.00
_cell.angle_gamma   90.00
#
_symmetry.space_group_name_H-M   'P 1'
#
loop_
_entity.id
_entity.type
_entity.pdbx_description
1 polymer ?
#
loop_
_entity_poly.entity_id
_entity_poly.type
_entity_poly.pdbx_seq_one_letter_code
_entity_poly.pdbx_strand_id
1 'polypeptide(L)'
;GGGDVCVKFVHYSSFKCAKEKWEERKNRIDWNNLFVLLEGPSFSSELLDMCANVEYPLSVMGPKNTEFESAYPFYHGFKWYNNWRSGKSLDYKHIFSLKRYLDDFDYISFLNGNKS
;
A
#
# COMPACT_ATOMS: atom_id res chain seq x y z
N GLY A 1 12.09 -20.56 3.86
CA GLY A 1 11.82 -21.20 2.56
C GLY A 1 11.14 -20.18 1.68
N GLY A 2 11.68 -19.89 0.49
CA GLY A 2 11.07 -18.92 -0.41
C GLY A 2 9.77 -19.49 -0.97
N GLY A 3 8.65 -18.83 -0.67
CA GLY A 3 7.38 -19.10 -1.33
C GLY A 3 7.29 -18.37 -2.66
N ASP A 4 6.48 -18.88 -3.57
CA ASP A 4 6.19 -18.20 -4.82
C ASP A 4 5.28 -16.99 -4.58
N VAL A 5 5.57 -15.87 -5.27
CA VAL A 5 4.74 -14.66 -5.25
C VAL A 5 3.99 -14.52 -6.58
N CYS A 6 2.67 -14.36 -6.51
CA CYS A 6 1.83 -14.16 -7.68
C CYS A 6 1.50 -12.68 -7.87
N VAL A 7 1.81 -12.12 -9.05
CA VAL A 7 1.47 -10.74 -9.42
C VAL A 7 0.32 -10.77 -10.44
N LYS A 8 -0.78 -10.07 -10.13
CA LYS A 8 -1.96 -9.96 -11.01
C LYS A 8 -1.91 -8.68 -11.82
N PHE A 9 -1.77 -8.82 -13.14
CA PHE A 9 -1.73 -7.70 -14.07
C PHE A 9 -3.14 -7.37 -14.59
N VAL A 10 -3.71 -6.23 -14.17
CA VAL A 10 -5.13 -5.90 -14.41
C VAL A 10 -5.40 -4.96 -15.61
N HIS A 11 -4.36 -4.33 -16.19
CA HIS A 11 -4.51 -3.30 -17.23
C HIS A 11 -3.82 -3.63 -18.56
N TYR A 12 -3.32 -4.84 -18.74
CA TYR A 12 -2.60 -5.23 -19.97
C TYR A 12 -3.42 -6.23 -20.78
N SER A 13 -3.40 -6.06 -22.09
CA SER A 13 -4.10 -6.95 -23.04
C SER A 13 -3.48 -8.35 -23.13
N SER A 14 -2.23 -8.52 -22.67
CA SER A 14 -1.55 -9.82 -22.63
C SER A 14 -0.47 -9.85 -21.54
N PHE A 15 -0.10 -11.06 -21.12
CA PHE A 15 1.03 -11.27 -20.22
C PHE A 15 2.35 -10.75 -20.80
N LYS A 16 2.57 -10.88 -22.12
CA LYS A 16 3.78 -10.39 -22.78
C LYS A 16 3.94 -8.87 -22.57
N CYS A 17 2.90 -8.10 -22.87
CA CYS A 17 2.90 -6.65 -22.65
C CYS A 17 3.11 -6.29 -21.18
N ALA A 18 2.47 -7.02 -20.26
CA ALA A 18 2.65 -6.82 -18.83
C ALA A 18 4.10 -7.07 -18.38
N LYS A 19 4.71 -8.17 -18.85
CA LYS A 19 6.09 -8.55 -18.54
C LYS A 19 7.09 -7.53 -19.07
N GLU A 20 6.96 -7.11 -20.33
CA GLU A 20 7.83 -6.09 -20.93
C GLU A 20 7.79 -4.78 -20.11
N LYS A 21 6.60 -4.37 -19.70
CA LYS A 21 6.41 -3.18 -18.86
C LYS A 21 6.87 -3.36 -17.42
N TRP A 22 6.81 -4.56 -16.87
CA TRP A 22 7.39 -4.87 -15.57
C TRP A 22 8.92 -4.74 -15.60
N GLU A 23 9.55 -5.36 -16.61
CA GLU A 23 11.00 -5.33 -16.82
C GLU A 23 11.52 -3.90 -17.04
N GLU A 24 10.80 -3.08 -17.83
CA GLU A 24 11.14 -1.67 -18.01
C GLU A 24 11.09 -0.90 -16.67
N ARG A 25 10.01 -1.06 -15.89
CA ARG A 25 9.76 -0.22 -14.71
C ARG A 25 10.61 -0.60 -13.51
N LYS A 26 10.89 -1.88 -13.30
CA LYS A 26 11.73 -2.33 -12.17
C LYS A 26 13.16 -1.76 -12.26
N ASN A 27 13.66 -1.51 -13.47
CA ASN A 27 14.98 -0.92 -13.69
C ASN A 27 15.05 0.58 -13.36
N ARG A 28 13.91 1.23 -13.08
CA ARG A 28 13.84 2.65 -12.68
C ARG A 28 13.74 2.84 -11.16
N ILE A 29 13.82 1.76 -10.39
CA ILE A 29 13.78 1.82 -8.93
C ILE A 29 15.06 2.49 -8.43
N ASP A 30 14.90 3.59 -7.69
CA ASP A 30 15.98 4.19 -6.91
C ASP A 30 15.97 3.57 -5.51
N TRP A 31 16.91 2.64 -5.29
CA TRP A 31 17.02 1.90 -4.03
C TRP A 31 17.43 2.78 -2.85
N ASN A 32 18.05 3.93 -3.10
CA ASN A 32 18.41 4.88 -2.04
C ASN A 32 17.21 5.76 -1.62
N ASN A 33 16.10 5.69 -2.35
CA ASN A 33 14.93 6.53 -2.15
C ASN A 33 13.63 5.73 -2.33
N LEU A 34 13.57 4.55 -1.68
CA LEU A 34 12.44 3.64 -1.75
C LEU A 34 11.48 3.84 -0.57
N PHE A 35 10.19 3.93 -0.88
CA PHE A 35 9.10 4.00 0.09
C PHE A 35 8.10 2.87 -0.17
N VAL A 36 7.59 2.26 0.89
CA VAL A 36 6.69 1.11 0.80
C VAL A 36 5.31 1.47 1.35
N LEU A 37 4.28 1.21 0.55
CA LEU A 37 2.89 1.24 1.00
C LEU A 37 2.33 -0.17 0.92
N LEU A 38 1.84 -0.66 2.05
CA LEU A 38 1.14 -1.94 2.15
C LEU A 38 -0.32 -1.67 2.47
N GLU A 39 -1.23 -2.25 1.68
CA GLU A 39 -2.66 -2.16 1.98
C GLU A 39 -3.36 -3.51 1.97
N GLY A 40 -4.38 -3.65 2.82
CA GLY A 40 -5.14 -4.90 2.93
C GLY A 40 -6.38 -4.76 3.80
N PRO A 41 -7.35 -5.68 3.65
CA PRO A 41 -8.57 -5.68 4.45
C PRO A 41 -8.36 -6.16 5.89
N SER A 42 -7.23 -6.80 6.20
CA SER A 42 -6.92 -7.33 7.52
C SER A 42 -5.42 -7.55 7.68
N PHE A 43 -4.95 -7.51 8.93
CA PHE A 43 -3.56 -7.72 9.32
C PHE A 43 -3.53 -8.48 10.65
N SER A 44 -2.54 -9.36 10.84
CA SER A 44 -2.22 -9.91 12.15
C SER A 44 -1.12 -9.08 12.82
N SER A 45 -1.02 -9.16 14.14
CA SER A 45 0.10 -8.57 14.87
C SER A 45 1.44 -9.11 14.39
N GLU A 46 1.55 -10.42 14.10
CA GLU A 46 2.82 -10.99 13.63
C GLU A 46 3.28 -10.36 12.30
N LEU A 47 2.35 -10.09 11.38
CA LEU A 47 2.67 -9.40 10.13
C LEU A 47 3.09 -7.95 10.39
N LEU A 48 2.45 -7.25 11.34
CA LEU A 48 2.83 -5.88 11.71
C LEU A 48 4.19 -5.86 12.43
N ASP A 49 4.50 -6.86 13.24
CA ASP A 49 5.83 -7.03 13.85
C ASP A 49 6.90 -7.25 12.77
N MET A 50 6.61 -8.04 11.73
CA MET A 50 7.50 -8.16 10.57
C MET A 50 7.66 -6.83 9.82
N CYS A 51 6.57 -6.06 9.67
CA CYS A 51 6.59 -4.74 9.06
C CYS A 51 7.49 -3.75 9.83
N ALA A 52 7.50 -3.82 11.16
CA ALA A 52 8.35 -2.98 12.00
C ALA A 52 9.87 -3.22 11.80
N ASN A 53 10.24 -4.37 11.20
CA ASN A 53 11.62 -4.73 10.89
C ASN A 53 12.03 -4.42 9.44
N VAL A 54 11.16 -3.81 8.64
CA VAL A 54 11.49 -3.40 7.27
C VAL A 54 12.45 -2.20 7.31
N GLU A 55 13.55 -2.30 6.57
CA GLU A 55 14.61 -1.27 6.52
C GLU A 55 14.17 0.04 5.85
N TYR A 56 13.21 -0.05 4.93
CA TYR A 56 12.67 1.09 4.20
C TYR A 56 11.49 1.74 4.94
N PRO A 57 11.27 3.06 4.77
CA PRO A 57 10.04 3.71 5.22
C PRO A 57 8.81 2.95 4.70
N LEU A 58 7.98 2.49 5.64
CA LEU A 58 6.79 1.69 5.38
C LEU A 58 5.59 2.38 6.04
N SER A 59 4.48 2.46 5.32
CA SER A 59 3.16 2.74 5.89
C SER A 59 2.19 1.62 5.53
N VAL A 60 1.39 1.21 6.51
CA VAL A 60 0.37 0.17 6.38
C VAL A 60 -1.01 0.82 6.45
N MET A 61 -1.85 0.54 5.45
CA MET A 61 -3.23 1.03 5.37
C MET A 61 -4.20 -0.12 5.54
N GLY A 62 -5.12 -0.01 6.50
CA GLY A 62 -6.09 -1.05 6.80
C GLY A 62 -7.37 -0.52 7.45
N PRO A 63 -8.24 -1.42 7.93
CA PRO A 63 -9.43 -1.03 8.70
C PRO A 63 -9.08 -0.21 9.93
N LYS A 64 -10.02 0.62 10.40
CA LYS A 64 -9.83 1.28 11.70
C LYS A 64 -9.64 0.25 12.80
N ASN A 65 -8.54 0.37 13.53
CA ASN A 65 -8.21 -0.46 14.67
C ASN A 65 -7.37 0.36 15.64
N THR A 66 -7.99 0.80 16.74
CA THR A 66 -7.35 1.68 17.72
C THR A 66 -6.17 1.04 18.43
N GLU A 67 -6.16 -0.28 18.60
CA GLU A 67 -5.04 -1.00 19.21
C GLU A 67 -3.84 -0.97 18.26
N PHE A 68 -4.05 -1.28 16.98
CA PHE A 68 -2.97 -1.24 15.99
C PHE A 68 -2.46 0.17 15.72
N GLU A 69 -3.36 1.16 15.60
CA GLU A 69 -3.00 2.57 15.45
C GLU A 69 -2.17 3.08 16.65
N SER A 70 -2.39 2.53 17.86
CA SER A 70 -1.62 2.90 19.05
C SER A 70 -0.29 2.14 19.17
N ALA A 71 -0.26 0.87 18.75
CA ALA A 71 0.91 0.00 18.91
C ALA A 71 1.93 0.15 17.76
N TYR A 72 1.47 0.47 16.55
CA TYR A 72 2.29 0.53 15.35
C TYR A 72 2.17 1.93 14.70
N PRO A 73 3.16 2.81 14.88
CA PRO A 73 3.11 4.19 14.35
C PRO A 73 2.95 4.29 12.83
N PHE A 74 3.33 3.24 12.10
CA PHE A 74 3.18 3.13 10.65
C PHE A 74 1.81 2.59 10.20
N TYR A 75 0.93 2.20 11.12
CA TYR A 75 -0.41 1.70 10.80
C TYR A 75 -1.44 2.82 10.78
N HIS A 76 -2.16 2.94 9.68
CA HIS A 76 -3.17 3.97 9.47
C HIS A 76 -4.52 3.33 9.14
N GLY A 77 -5.47 3.49 10.06
CA GLY A 77 -6.81 2.94 9.95
C GLY A 77 -7.78 3.83 9.18
N PHE A 78 -8.42 3.29 8.15
CA PHE A 78 -9.41 4.00 7.34
C PHE A 78 -10.79 3.34 7.38
N LYS A 79 -11.85 4.15 7.47
CA LYS A 79 -13.26 3.67 7.50
C LYS A 79 -13.69 2.99 6.20
N TRP A 80 -13.07 3.34 5.08
CA TRP A 80 -13.49 2.82 3.77
C TRP A 80 -13.14 1.33 3.57
N TYR A 81 -12.34 0.73 4.45
CA TYR A 81 -12.16 -0.73 4.48
C TYR A 81 -13.39 -1.51 4.99
N ASN A 82 -14.39 -0.87 5.63
CA ASN A 82 -15.58 -1.57 6.12
C ASN A 82 -16.36 -2.30 5.01
N ASN A 83 -16.30 -1.79 3.77
CA ASN A 83 -16.86 -2.44 2.58
C ASN A 83 -15.74 -2.67 1.55
N TRP A 84 -14.61 -3.19 2.00
CA TRP A 84 -13.43 -3.36 1.15
C TRP A 84 -13.70 -4.32 -0.01
N ARG A 85 -13.04 -4.03 -1.13
CA ARG A 85 -12.83 -4.95 -2.25
C ARG A 85 -11.48 -4.63 -2.89
N SER A 86 -10.90 -5.58 -3.60
CA SER A 86 -9.69 -5.34 -4.39
C SER A 86 -9.88 -4.14 -5.33
N GLY A 87 -8.91 -3.22 -5.30
CA GLY A 87 -8.92 -1.98 -6.10
C GLY A 87 -9.76 -0.83 -5.55
N LYS A 88 -10.44 -0.98 -4.41
CA LYS A 88 -11.27 0.08 -3.82
C LYS A 88 -10.51 1.37 -3.53
N SER A 89 -9.24 1.27 -3.13
CA SER A 89 -8.35 2.43 -2.91
C SER A 89 -8.28 3.34 -4.14
N LEU A 90 -8.39 2.77 -5.34
CA LEU A 90 -8.34 3.48 -6.62
C LEU A 90 -9.70 4.06 -7.07
N ASP A 91 -10.80 3.72 -6.39
CA ASP A 91 -12.12 4.27 -6.71
C ASP A 91 -12.20 5.76 -6.35
N TYR A 92 -12.91 6.52 -7.17
CA TYR A 92 -13.33 7.88 -6.79
C TYR A 92 -14.36 7.82 -5.66
N LYS A 93 -14.26 8.76 -4.72
CA LYS A 93 -15.17 8.83 -3.56
C LYS A 93 -16.63 9.06 -3.94
N HIS A 94 -16.84 9.84 -5.00
CA HIS A 94 -18.14 10.19 -5.56
C HIS A 94 -18.02 10.31 -7.08
N ILE A 95 -19.13 10.21 -7.81
CA ILE A 95 -19.15 10.22 -9.30
C ILE A 95 -18.58 11.50 -9.94
N PHE A 96 -18.59 12.62 -9.20
CA PHE A 96 -18.03 13.90 -9.63
C PHE A 96 -16.73 14.28 -8.90
N SER A 97 -16.22 13.39 -8.03
CA SER A 97 -14.99 13.65 -7.28
C SER A 97 -13.78 13.33 -8.14
N LEU A 98 -12.81 14.24 -8.17
CA LEU A 98 -11.46 13.92 -8.67
C LEU A 98 -10.62 13.19 -7.61
N LYS A 99 -11.08 13.16 -6.35
CA LYS A 99 -10.40 12.47 -5.24
C LYS A 99 -10.78 11.00 -5.16
N ARG A 100 -9.75 10.16 -5.07
CA ARG A 100 -9.83 8.73 -4.75
C ARG A 100 -9.80 8.49 -3.24
N TYR A 101 -10.07 7.26 -2.81
CA TYR A 101 -9.89 6.87 -1.41
C TYR A 101 -8.42 6.90 -0.98
N LEU A 102 -7.52 6.48 -1.88
CA LEU A 102 -6.08 6.50 -1.63
C LEU A 102 -5.53 7.91 -1.38
N ASP A 103 -6.17 8.96 -1.92
CA ASP A 103 -5.78 10.36 -1.72
C ASP A 103 -6.03 10.88 -0.29
N ASP A 104 -6.64 10.08 0.59
CA ASP A 104 -6.74 10.39 2.03
C ASP A 104 -5.45 10.08 2.80
N PHE A 105 -4.54 9.31 2.21
CA PHE A 105 -3.25 9.04 2.82
C PHE A 105 -2.36 10.29 2.78
N ASP A 106 -1.70 10.61 3.90
CA ASP A 106 -0.81 11.78 3.98
C ASP A 106 0.57 11.48 3.37
N TYR A 107 0.61 11.52 2.05
CA TYR A 107 1.84 11.35 1.27
C TYR A 107 2.92 12.37 1.62
N ILE A 108 2.54 13.60 1.98
CA ILE A 108 3.51 14.67 2.23
C ILE A 108 4.28 14.37 3.52
N SER A 109 3.58 14.01 4.59
CA SER A 109 4.25 13.64 5.84
C SER A 109 5.07 12.36 5.68
N PHE A 110 4.54 11.36 4.98
CA PHE A 110 5.24 10.09 4.76
C PHE A 110 6.54 10.26 3.96
N LEU A 111 6.50 10.96 2.83
CA LEU A 111 7.66 11.13 1.95
C LEU A 111 8.74 12.05 2.54
N ASN A 112 8.35 12.98 3.42
CA ASN A 112 9.30 13.86 4.11
C ASN A 112 9.86 13.25 5.41
N GLY A 113 9.48 12.02 5.76
CA GLY A 113 9.96 11.35 6.96
C GLY A 113 9.51 12.05 8.25
N ASN A 114 8.36 12.74 8.23
CA ASN A 114 7.81 13.38 9.41
C ASN A 114 7.50 12.31 10.45
N LYS A 115 8.34 12.25 11.47
CA LYS A 115 8.06 11.60 12.74
C LYS A 115 6.91 12.38 13.39
N SER A 116 5.69 11.90 13.23
CA SER A 116 4.60 12.24 14.18
C SER A 116 4.86 11.55 15.50
#